data_AF-A0AB37WEN0-F1
#
_entry.id   AF-A0AB37WEN0-F1
#
_cell.length_a   1.000
_cell.length_b   1.000
_cell.length_c   1.000
_cell.angle_alpha   90.00
_cell.angle_beta   90.00
_cell.angle_gamma   90.00
#
_symmetry.space_group_name_H-M   'P 1'
#
loop_
_entity.id
_entity.type
_entity.pdbx_description
1 polymer ?
#
loop_
_entity_poly.entity_id
_entity_poly.type
_entity_poly.pdbx_seq_one_letter_code
_entity_poly.pdbx_strand_id
1 'polypeptide(L)'
;MPKTDVLIAGSGSAGIFAATWLAIFDIPFTILERRSGPLEIGQADGVQVRTVEIYESFGLSEELLREAYHILEVCFWGVDEDRSGNAKAGIKRKSRSIDTERGLSHLPHVILNQARMNGLMLGKMENVLKEKGKWQKGTSNGIEYGWAVKAVDIDEKRKNDPDAHCVKVTAEKDGKEEVWEAKYVLGCDGAHSTIRKALDIRMLGDTSDTVWGVMDIYPLTSFPDIRRKCTIHSAAGNLLIIPREGGQLVRFYIQLPAGVHPKEVKLADLQDQARRIFAPYAMDFADVFWWSAYSIGQRLASAFHAHDRVFLTGDACHTHSPKAGQGMNVSLQDGYNIGWKLGSVLSGLSPPSLLSTYVSERSKTAADLIAFDKELAKMFSRKEKYEGEFADYFTKSGRYMAGFTARYEDSMVTSGMRSHGSKATAVTVGMRFPSAQVIRFCDCKAVQLQGVLKSDGRWRVIVFAGDVNQAAHQRRLDKLAKALESTARRYTSTAKHIDSVIEPILVLSSEFRDTEQERIPDYFWPKSGKWGIRDLHKTYLDDEHYNSGHGHAYKIYGVDPDVGAVVIVRPDQYVSVVTTLDDFDGIAKFFAGFLIEQAPTTNMSASAKL
;
A
#
# COMPACT_ATOMS: atom_id res chain seq x y z
N MET A 1 -17.37 -7.44 -29.75
CA MET A 1 -16.95 -7.52 -28.34
C MET A 1 -15.69 -6.71 -28.22
N PRO A 2 -15.68 -5.60 -27.47
CA PRO A 2 -14.46 -4.88 -27.14
C PRO A 2 -13.45 -5.84 -26.51
N LYS A 3 -12.17 -5.63 -26.80
CA LYS A 3 -11.07 -6.47 -26.29
C LYS A 3 -10.06 -5.62 -25.54
N THR A 4 -9.52 -6.18 -24.46
CA THR A 4 -8.47 -5.55 -23.66
C THR A 4 -7.59 -6.62 -23.03
N ASP A 5 -6.34 -6.31 -22.68
CA ASP A 5 -5.50 -7.30 -22.00
C ASP A 5 -5.99 -7.50 -20.55
N VAL A 6 -6.33 -6.41 -19.86
CA VAL A 6 -6.85 -6.45 -18.49
C VAL A 6 -8.16 -5.68 -18.36
N LEU A 7 -9.20 -6.35 -17.89
CA LEU A 7 -10.46 -5.70 -17.50
C LEU A 7 -10.55 -5.63 -15.98
N ILE A 8 -10.81 -4.43 -15.45
CA ILE A 8 -10.95 -4.17 -14.01
C ILE A 8 -12.42 -3.86 -13.73
N ALA A 9 -13.08 -4.66 -12.91
CA ALA A 9 -14.46 -4.42 -12.49
C ALA A 9 -14.46 -3.55 -11.23
N GLY A 10 -14.64 -2.24 -11.38
CA GLY A 10 -14.74 -1.27 -10.28
C GLY A 10 -13.53 -0.33 -10.16
N SER A 11 -13.82 0.97 -10.08
CA SER A 11 -12.83 2.05 -9.88
C SER A 11 -12.70 2.43 -8.38
N GLY A 12 -12.70 1.43 -7.50
CA GLY A 12 -12.31 1.60 -6.10
C GLY A 12 -10.79 1.77 -5.97
N SER A 13 -10.30 1.98 -4.74
CA SER A 13 -8.86 2.16 -4.48
C SER A 13 -8.00 0.99 -5.01
N ALA A 14 -8.46 -0.26 -4.85
CA ALA A 14 -7.78 -1.43 -5.41
C ALA A 14 -7.64 -1.36 -6.95
N GLY A 15 -8.74 -1.08 -7.65
CA GLY A 15 -8.79 -1.04 -9.11
C GLY A 15 -7.94 0.10 -9.69
N ILE A 16 -7.98 1.29 -9.09
CA ILE A 16 -7.19 2.45 -9.54
C ILE A 16 -5.68 2.19 -9.38
N PHE A 17 -5.26 1.56 -8.27
CA PHE A 17 -3.85 1.23 -8.06
C PHE A 17 -3.34 0.19 -9.06
N ALA A 18 -4.13 -0.86 -9.32
CA ALA A 18 -3.79 -1.84 -10.34
C ALA A 18 -3.72 -1.19 -11.74
N ALA A 19 -4.70 -0.36 -12.10
CA ALA A 19 -4.72 0.35 -13.37
C ALA A 19 -3.52 1.31 -13.55
N THR A 20 -3.10 1.99 -12.49
CA THR A 20 -1.94 2.88 -12.56
C THR A 20 -0.66 2.09 -12.80
N TRP A 21 -0.50 0.91 -12.19
CA TRP A 21 0.59 0.02 -12.55
C TRP A 21 0.55 -0.38 -14.02
N LEU A 22 -0.62 -0.80 -14.54
CA LEU A 22 -0.77 -1.16 -15.94
C LEU A 22 -0.40 0.01 -16.87
N ALA A 23 -0.77 1.25 -16.52
CA ALA A 23 -0.34 2.44 -17.24
C ALA A 23 1.19 2.63 -17.23
N ILE A 24 1.85 2.39 -16.09
CA ILE A 24 3.32 2.48 -15.96
C ILE A 24 4.02 1.47 -16.89
N PHE A 25 3.49 0.25 -16.93
CA PHE A 25 3.97 -0.83 -17.81
C PHE A 25 3.51 -0.71 -19.26
N ASP A 26 2.72 0.31 -19.62
CA ASP A 26 2.12 0.51 -20.96
C ASP A 26 1.24 -0.66 -21.43
N ILE A 27 0.51 -1.28 -20.50
CA ILE A 27 -0.40 -2.39 -20.76
C ILE A 27 -1.83 -1.86 -21.01
N PRO A 28 -2.51 -2.27 -22.11
CA PRO A 28 -3.91 -1.95 -22.34
C PRO A 28 -4.82 -2.46 -21.21
N PHE A 29 -5.65 -1.56 -20.68
CA PHE A 29 -6.63 -1.91 -19.67
C PHE A 29 -7.96 -1.18 -19.88
N THR A 30 -9.02 -1.72 -19.30
CA THR A 30 -10.33 -1.07 -19.20
C THR A 30 -10.91 -1.28 -17.82
N ILE A 31 -11.37 -0.21 -17.17
CA ILE A 31 -12.10 -0.26 -15.90
C ILE A 31 -13.59 -0.09 -16.21
N LEU A 32 -14.43 -1.04 -15.83
CA LEU A 32 -15.88 -0.89 -15.85
C LEU A 32 -16.35 -0.40 -14.48
N GLU A 33 -17.00 0.76 -14.43
CA GLU A 33 -17.50 1.37 -13.21
C GLU A 33 -19.00 1.64 -13.30
N ARG A 34 -19.77 1.16 -12.32
CA ARG A 34 -21.23 1.34 -12.28
C ARG A 34 -21.66 2.77 -11.96
N ARG A 35 -20.86 3.52 -11.22
CA ARG A 35 -21.11 4.95 -10.92
C ARG A 35 -21.05 5.75 -12.22
N SER A 36 -21.81 6.84 -12.27
CA SER A 36 -21.82 7.78 -13.40
C SER A 36 -20.54 8.61 -13.52
N GLY A 37 -19.69 8.62 -12.48
CA GLY A 37 -18.43 9.36 -12.46
C GLY A 37 -17.53 8.92 -11.30
N PRO A 38 -16.43 9.65 -11.06
CA PRO A 38 -15.51 9.41 -9.96
C PRO A 38 -16.20 9.40 -8.58
N LEU A 39 -15.54 8.81 -7.59
CA LEU A 39 -16.03 8.87 -6.20
C LEU A 39 -16.03 10.31 -5.71
N GLU A 40 -17.16 10.82 -5.24
CA GLU A 40 -17.24 12.16 -4.62
C GLU A 40 -17.19 12.10 -3.09
N ILE A 41 -17.89 11.15 -2.48
CA ILE A 41 -17.94 10.97 -1.02
C ILE A 41 -17.51 9.55 -0.67
N GLY A 42 -16.35 9.45 -0.02
CA GLY A 42 -15.78 8.18 0.44
C GLY A 42 -16.38 7.66 1.74
N GLN A 43 -16.30 6.34 1.92
CA GLN A 43 -16.70 5.68 3.18
C GLN A 43 -15.52 5.51 4.14
N ALA A 44 -14.29 5.47 3.59
CA ALA A 44 -13.05 5.41 4.35
C ALA A 44 -12.33 6.76 4.39
N ASP A 45 -11.51 6.95 5.41
CA ASP A 45 -10.75 8.18 5.64
C ASP A 45 -9.37 7.93 6.29
N GLY A 46 -9.21 6.87 7.09
CA GLY A 46 -7.93 6.49 7.68
C GLY A 46 -6.88 6.07 6.64
N VAL A 47 -5.75 6.77 6.61
CA VAL A 47 -4.62 6.51 5.72
C VAL A 47 -3.40 6.09 6.55
N GLN A 48 -3.17 4.79 6.63
CA GLN A 48 -2.11 4.23 7.45
C GLN A 48 -0.72 4.58 6.91
N VAL A 49 0.27 4.54 7.80
CA VAL A 49 1.66 4.91 7.51
C VAL A 49 2.19 4.21 6.25
N ARG A 50 2.00 2.89 6.13
CA ARG A 50 2.41 2.14 4.93
C ARG A 50 1.73 2.62 3.65
N THR A 51 0.49 3.11 3.74
CA THR A 51 -0.21 3.68 2.59
C THR A 51 0.38 5.04 2.21
N VAL A 52 0.71 5.90 3.18
CA VAL A 52 1.38 7.18 2.90
C VAL A 52 2.74 6.95 2.22
N GLU A 53 3.49 5.94 2.67
CA GLU A 53 4.71 5.44 2.04
C GLU A 53 4.52 5.02 0.57
N ILE A 54 3.40 4.36 0.26
CA ILE A 54 3.04 3.99 -1.12
C ILE A 54 2.70 5.25 -1.94
N TYR A 55 2.04 6.24 -1.35
CA TYR A 55 1.82 7.52 -2.06
C TYR A 55 3.15 8.26 -2.31
N GLU A 56 4.10 8.22 -1.37
CA GLU A 56 5.45 8.77 -1.56
C GLU A 56 6.20 8.11 -2.72
N SER A 57 6.08 6.79 -2.86
CA SER A 57 6.71 6.04 -3.95
C SER A 57 6.13 6.38 -5.33
N PHE A 58 4.90 6.90 -5.39
CA PHE A 58 4.31 7.50 -6.60
C PHE A 58 4.58 9.01 -6.75
N GLY A 59 5.18 9.66 -5.74
CA GLY A 59 5.46 11.10 -5.73
C GLY A 59 4.27 11.97 -5.30
N LEU A 60 3.34 11.42 -4.51
CA LEU A 60 2.07 12.06 -4.13
C LEU A 60 1.97 12.41 -2.64
N SER A 61 2.97 12.04 -1.82
CA SER A 61 2.92 12.23 -0.36
C SER A 61 2.83 13.69 0.05
N GLU A 62 3.53 14.61 -0.61
CA GLU A 62 3.49 16.05 -0.26
C GLU A 62 2.08 16.63 -0.40
N GLU A 63 1.40 16.36 -1.52
CA GLU A 63 0.02 16.82 -1.76
C GLU A 63 -0.95 16.18 -0.76
N LEU A 64 -0.82 14.87 -0.53
CA LEU A 64 -1.62 14.13 0.45
C LEU A 64 -1.44 14.70 1.86
N LEU A 65 -0.20 14.88 2.33
CA LEU A 65 0.10 15.36 3.67
C LEU A 65 -0.32 16.81 3.88
N ARG A 66 -0.28 17.64 2.83
CA ARG A 66 -0.73 19.03 2.91
C ARG A 66 -2.24 19.14 3.15
N GLU A 67 -3.03 18.23 2.59
CA GLU A 67 -4.49 18.25 2.69
C GLU A 67 -5.02 17.46 3.90
N ALA A 68 -4.33 16.39 4.29
CA ALA A 68 -4.79 15.47 5.32
C ALA A 68 -4.70 16.05 6.74
N TYR A 69 -5.50 15.49 7.65
CA TYR A 69 -5.34 15.70 9.09
C TYR A 69 -4.31 14.71 9.66
N HIS A 70 -3.34 15.20 10.43
CA HIS A 70 -2.23 14.38 10.95
C HIS A 70 -2.57 13.81 12.33
N ILE A 71 -2.51 12.49 12.48
CA ILE A 71 -2.72 11.84 13.77
C ILE A 71 -1.38 11.61 14.45
N LEU A 72 -1.15 12.36 15.54
CA LEU A 72 0.10 12.29 16.31
C LEU A 72 -0.08 11.65 17.69
N GLU A 73 -1.25 11.83 18.30
CA GLU A 73 -1.62 11.27 19.60
C GLU A 73 -3.00 10.63 19.57
N VAL A 74 -3.18 9.62 20.42
CA VAL A 74 -4.47 9.02 20.76
C VAL A 74 -4.78 9.29 22.23
N CYS A 75 -5.99 9.74 22.52
CA CYS A 75 -6.48 9.96 23.88
C CYS A 75 -7.49 8.87 24.27
N PHE A 76 -7.33 8.30 25.45
CA PHE A 76 -8.23 7.29 25.97
C PHE A 76 -9.10 7.91 27.07
N TRP A 77 -10.41 7.88 26.87
CA TRP A 77 -11.42 8.40 27.79
C TRP A 77 -12.26 7.26 28.34
N GLY A 78 -12.51 7.31 29.64
CA GLY A 78 -13.29 6.31 30.36
C GLY A 78 -14.25 6.95 31.34
N VAL A 79 -15.09 6.13 31.99
CA VAL A 79 -15.95 6.56 33.09
C VAL A 79 -15.12 7.23 34.18
N ASP A 80 -15.59 8.38 34.69
CA ASP A 80 -14.97 9.00 35.85
C ASP A 80 -15.35 8.21 37.10
N GLU A 81 -14.36 7.61 37.76
CA GLU A 81 -14.54 6.85 39.00
C GLU A 81 -13.84 7.58 40.15
N ASP A 82 -14.42 7.51 41.35
CA ASP A 82 -13.77 7.94 42.59
C ASP A 82 -12.63 6.98 42.99
N ARG A 83 -11.87 7.32 44.05
CA ARG A 83 -10.75 6.49 44.53
C ARG A 83 -11.17 5.10 45.03
N SER A 84 -12.46 4.89 45.26
CA SER A 84 -13.05 3.63 45.74
C SER A 84 -13.66 2.81 44.59
N GLY A 85 -13.56 3.28 43.34
CA GLY A 85 -14.10 2.62 42.15
C GLY A 85 -15.58 2.87 41.88
N ASN A 86 -16.22 3.81 42.60
CA ASN A 86 -17.61 4.18 42.30
C ASN A 86 -17.65 5.19 41.15
N ALA A 87 -18.51 4.94 40.16
CA ALA A 87 -18.70 5.85 39.04
C ALA A 87 -19.26 7.20 39.51
N LYS A 88 -18.48 8.27 39.29
CA LYS A 88 -18.99 9.64 39.21
C LYS A 88 -19.72 9.80 37.89
N ALA A 89 -20.70 10.71 37.85
CA ALA A 89 -21.41 11.01 36.61
C ALA A 89 -20.43 11.65 35.59
N GLY A 90 -20.12 10.93 34.51
CA GLY A 90 -19.38 11.47 33.38
C GLY A 90 -18.18 10.65 32.92
N ILE A 91 -17.39 11.27 32.03
CA ILE A 91 -16.13 10.72 31.50
C ILE A 91 -14.92 11.59 31.86
N LYS A 92 -13.74 10.96 31.98
CA LYS A 92 -12.45 11.65 32.13
C LYS A 92 -11.39 11.04 31.22
N ARG A 93 -10.39 11.85 30.86
CA ARG A 93 -9.20 11.35 30.15
C ARG A 93 -8.40 10.45 31.10
N LYS A 94 -8.18 9.21 30.70
CA LYS A 94 -7.43 8.20 31.44
C LYS A 94 -5.94 8.22 31.06
N SER A 95 -5.64 8.33 29.76
CA SER A 95 -4.26 8.35 29.27
C SER A 95 -4.13 9.00 27.90
N ARG A 96 -2.88 9.21 27.47
CA ARG A 96 -2.48 9.59 26.12
C ARG A 96 -1.35 8.69 25.65
N SER A 97 -1.30 8.41 24.36
CA SER A 97 -0.21 7.68 23.72
C SER A 97 0.12 8.30 22.38
N ILE A 98 1.36 8.14 21.92
CA ILE A 98 1.71 8.46 20.53
C ILE A 98 0.95 7.51 19.60
N ASP A 99 0.44 8.02 18.47
CA ASP A 99 -0.33 7.17 17.56
C ASP A 99 0.56 6.22 16.75
N THR A 100 1.73 6.72 16.33
CA THR A 100 2.74 5.94 15.61
C THR A 100 4.02 5.85 16.43
N GLU A 101 4.57 4.64 16.55
CA GLU A 101 5.83 4.39 17.25
C GLU A 101 6.99 5.20 16.65
N ARG A 102 7.86 5.73 17.52
CA ARG A 102 9.04 6.51 17.09
C ARG A 102 9.96 5.66 16.22
N GLY A 103 10.43 6.24 15.12
CA GLY A 103 11.36 5.59 14.19
C GLY A 103 10.73 4.49 13.32
N LEU A 104 9.41 4.27 13.40
CA LEU A 104 8.74 3.25 12.61
C LEU A 104 8.66 3.60 11.12
N SER A 105 8.49 4.88 10.83
CA SER A 105 8.53 5.50 9.49
C SER A 105 8.83 6.99 9.64
N HIS A 106 9.28 7.63 8.57
CA HIS A 106 9.41 9.08 8.48
C HIS A 106 8.07 9.77 8.15
N LEU A 107 7.04 8.99 7.81
CA LEU A 107 5.71 9.49 7.46
C LEU A 107 4.71 9.27 8.60
N PRO A 108 3.73 10.17 8.78
CA PRO A 108 2.70 10.03 9.80
C PRO A 108 1.53 9.16 9.34
N HIS A 109 0.72 8.70 10.30
CA HIS A 109 -0.66 8.29 10.03
C HIS A 109 -1.52 9.55 9.85
N VAL A 110 -2.33 9.57 8.79
CA VAL A 110 -3.19 10.71 8.47
C VAL A 110 -4.63 10.31 8.14
N ILE A 111 -5.52 11.29 8.12
CA ILE A 111 -6.93 11.15 7.77
C ILE A 111 -7.25 12.04 6.59
N LEU A 112 -7.80 11.47 5.53
CA LEU A 112 -8.23 12.18 4.33
C LEU A 112 -9.35 11.42 3.63
N ASN A 113 -10.38 12.12 3.14
CA ASN A 113 -11.47 11.51 2.36
C ASN A 113 -10.95 10.59 1.24
N GLN A 114 -11.43 9.34 1.22
CA GLN A 114 -11.10 8.36 0.18
C GLN A 114 -11.35 8.86 -1.25
N ALA A 115 -12.37 9.69 -1.48
CA ALA A 115 -12.60 10.30 -2.78
C ALA A 115 -11.39 11.12 -3.24
N ARG A 116 -10.80 11.89 -2.32
CA ARG A 116 -9.62 12.70 -2.60
C ARG A 116 -8.38 11.84 -2.82
N MET A 117 -8.19 10.81 -1.99
CA MET A 117 -7.13 9.81 -2.14
C MET A 117 -7.17 9.13 -3.53
N ASN A 118 -8.36 8.72 -3.97
CA ASN A 118 -8.56 8.14 -5.30
C ASN A 118 -8.31 9.18 -6.40
N GLY A 119 -8.73 10.44 -6.20
CA GLY A 119 -8.47 11.54 -7.12
C GLY A 119 -6.99 11.82 -7.35
N LEU A 120 -6.17 11.82 -6.30
CA LEU A 120 -4.70 11.92 -6.42
C LEU A 120 -4.13 10.81 -7.29
N MET A 121 -4.59 9.58 -7.06
CA MET A 121 -4.10 8.42 -7.81
C MET A 121 -4.58 8.42 -9.27
N LEU A 122 -5.82 8.85 -9.53
CA LEU A 122 -6.32 9.07 -10.89
C LEU A 122 -5.50 10.13 -11.62
N GLY A 123 -5.12 11.22 -10.95
CA GLY A 123 -4.22 12.24 -11.50
C GLY A 123 -2.84 11.66 -11.84
N LYS A 124 -2.29 10.77 -10.99
CA LYS A 124 -1.05 10.04 -11.30
C LYS A 124 -1.20 9.15 -12.52
N MET A 125 -2.26 8.36 -12.61
CA MET A 125 -2.55 7.52 -13.76
C MET A 125 -2.65 8.36 -15.05
N GLU A 126 -3.36 9.48 -14.98
CA GLU A 126 -3.50 10.42 -16.11
C GLU A 126 -2.16 10.96 -16.58
N ASN A 127 -1.30 11.39 -15.64
CA ASN A 127 0.04 11.90 -15.95
C ASN A 127 0.91 10.82 -16.62
N VAL A 128 0.88 9.59 -16.12
CA VAL A 128 1.58 8.47 -16.74
C VAL A 128 1.07 8.22 -18.16
N LEU A 129 -0.24 8.22 -18.37
CA LEU A 129 -0.83 8.06 -19.72
C LEU A 129 -0.43 9.20 -20.67
N LYS A 130 -0.29 10.44 -20.17
CA LYS A 130 0.22 11.57 -20.96
C LYS A 130 1.68 11.35 -21.36
N GLU A 131 2.54 10.95 -20.43
CA GLU A 131 3.95 10.66 -20.67
C GLU A 131 4.14 9.55 -21.72
N LYS A 132 3.22 8.57 -21.74
CA LYS A 132 3.20 7.46 -22.71
C LYS A 132 2.49 7.80 -24.04
N GLY A 133 1.92 9.01 -24.19
CA GLY A 133 1.15 9.39 -25.38
C GLY A 133 -0.15 8.59 -25.56
N LYS A 134 -0.70 8.02 -24.48
CA LYS A 134 -1.95 7.23 -24.46
C LYS A 134 -3.15 8.02 -23.97
N TRP A 135 -2.91 9.18 -23.37
CA TRP A 135 -3.98 10.05 -22.88
C TRP A 135 -4.77 10.69 -24.02
N GLN A 136 -6.10 10.68 -23.89
CA GLN A 136 -7.03 11.23 -24.86
C GLN A 136 -7.94 12.26 -24.19
N LYS A 137 -7.87 13.50 -24.68
CA LYS A 137 -8.70 14.62 -24.21
C LYS A 137 -10.19 14.30 -24.37
N GLY A 138 -10.97 14.57 -23.33
CA GLY A 138 -12.43 14.36 -23.35
C GLY A 138 -12.86 12.91 -23.11
N THR A 139 -11.92 12.01 -22.81
CA THR A 139 -12.22 10.63 -22.38
C THR A 139 -11.87 10.45 -20.90
N SER A 140 -12.38 9.38 -20.31
CA SER A 140 -12.02 8.94 -18.97
C SER A 140 -10.77 8.03 -18.94
N ASN A 141 -10.01 7.99 -20.06
CA ASN A 141 -8.69 7.36 -20.15
C ASN A 141 -8.63 5.93 -19.60
N GLY A 142 -9.53 5.08 -20.09
CA GLY A 142 -9.62 3.67 -19.70
C GLY A 142 -10.71 3.37 -18.67
N ILE A 143 -11.42 4.36 -18.13
CA ILE A 143 -12.56 4.14 -17.20
C ILE A 143 -13.90 4.35 -17.91
N GLU A 144 -14.70 3.29 -18.00
CA GLU A 144 -16.04 3.31 -18.57
C GLU A 144 -17.08 3.40 -17.46
N TYR A 145 -17.55 4.62 -17.19
CA TYR A 145 -18.59 4.92 -16.20
C TYR A 145 -20.00 4.54 -16.68
N GLY A 146 -20.87 4.22 -15.71
CA GLY A 146 -22.24 3.77 -15.92
C GLY A 146 -22.38 2.28 -16.29
N TRP A 147 -21.29 1.52 -16.31
CA TRP A 147 -21.30 0.09 -16.67
C TRP A 147 -21.32 -0.80 -15.42
N ALA A 148 -22.40 -1.54 -15.24
CA ALA A 148 -22.55 -2.51 -14.17
C ALA A 148 -22.25 -3.93 -14.68
N VAL A 149 -21.21 -4.56 -14.13
CA VAL A 149 -20.90 -5.97 -14.43
C VAL A 149 -22.00 -6.89 -13.91
N LYS A 150 -22.45 -7.82 -14.77
CA LYS A 150 -23.54 -8.78 -14.50
C LYS A 150 -23.06 -10.23 -14.45
N ALA A 151 -22.10 -10.60 -15.30
CA ALA A 151 -21.58 -11.96 -15.37
C ALA A 151 -20.12 -11.99 -15.82
N VAL A 152 -19.43 -13.08 -15.47
CA VAL A 152 -18.11 -13.43 -15.99
C VAL A 152 -18.10 -14.91 -16.35
N ASP A 153 -17.50 -15.24 -17.50
CA ASP A 153 -17.33 -16.60 -18.00
C ASP A 153 -15.89 -16.79 -18.49
N ILE A 154 -15.35 -18.00 -18.30
CA ILE A 154 -13.98 -18.34 -18.70
C ILE A 154 -14.07 -19.43 -19.76
N ASP A 155 -13.48 -19.16 -20.93
CA ASP A 155 -13.32 -20.15 -21.98
C ASP A 155 -12.29 -21.21 -21.57
N GLU A 156 -12.81 -22.30 -21.00
CA GLU A 156 -12.05 -23.45 -20.50
C GLU A 156 -11.07 -24.04 -21.51
N LYS A 157 -11.34 -23.94 -22.81
CA LYS A 157 -10.47 -24.48 -23.86
C LYS A 157 -9.24 -23.61 -24.10
N ARG A 158 -9.32 -22.32 -23.80
CA ARG A 158 -8.27 -21.32 -24.07
C ARG A 158 -7.61 -20.76 -22.81
N LYS A 159 -8.07 -21.14 -21.61
CA LYS A 159 -7.53 -20.61 -20.34
C LYS A 159 -6.03 -20.85 -20.14
N ASN A 160 -5.46 -21.87 -20.79
CA ASN A 160 -4.02 -22.18 -20.70
C ASN A 160 -3.16 -21.46 -21.75
N ASP A 161 -3.77 -20.78 -22.73
CA ASP A 161 -3.05 -19.96 -23.71
C ASP A 161 -2.83 -18.56 -23.13
N PRO A 162 -1.61 -18.16 -22.75
CA PRO A 162 -1.32 -16.89 -22.07
C PRO A 162 -1.84 -15.67 -22.83
N ASP A 163 -1.90 -15.73 -24.16
CA ASP A 163 -2.32 -14.62 -25.02
C ASP A 163 -3.80 -14.64 -25.41
N ALA A 164 -4.53 -15.70 -25.05
CA ALA A 164 -5.95 -15.77 -25.32
C ALA A 164 -6.74 -14.77 -24.47
N HIS A 165 -7.62 -14.02 -25.13
CA HIS A 165 -8.70 -13.29 -24.47
C HIS A 165 -9.79 -14.29 -24.08
N CYS A 166 -9.51 -15.11 -23.08
CA CYS A 166 -10.34 -16.24 -22.68
C CYS A 166 -11.44 -15.87 -21.69
N VAL A 167 -11.41 -14.67 -21.09
CA VAL A 167 -12.44 -14.25 -20.12
C VAL A 167 -13.46 -13.35 -20.81
N LYS A 168 -14.74 -13.67 -20.67
CA LYS A 168 -15.86 -12.85 -21.15
C LYS A 168 -16.56 -12.19 -19.97
N VAL A 169 -16.75 -10.88 -20.04
CA VAL A 169 -17.46 -10.11 -19.01
C VAL A 169 -18.68 -9.47 -19.64
N THR A 170 -19.86 -9.82 -19.14
CA THR A 170 -21.12 -9.18 -19.53
C THR A 170 -21.36 -8.00 -18.59
N ALA A 171 -21.54 -6.81 -19.15
CA ALA A 171 -21.86 -5.60 -18.41
C ALA A 171 -23.04 -4.88 -19.05
N GLU A 172 -23.77 -4.12 -18.25
CA GLU A 172 -24.97 -3.40 -18.65
C GLU A 172 -24.78 -1.90 -18.41
N LYS A 173 -25.22 -1.09 -19.38
CA LYS A 173 -25.35 0.36 -19.25
C LYS A 173 -26.64 0.80 -19.93
N ASP A 174 -27.43 1.62 -19.25
CA ASP A 174 -28.71 2.16 -19.75
C ASP A 174 -29.66 1.07 -20.31
N GLY A 175 -29.71 -0.10 -19.65
CA GLY A 175 -30.53 -1.24 -20.06
C GLY A 175 -29.99 -2.04 -21.26
N LYS A 176 -28.83 -1.68 -21.80
CA LYS A 176 -28.16 -2.40 -22.88
C LYS A 176 -26.99 -3.22 -22.34
N GLU A 177 -26.99 -4.51 -22.63
CA GLU A 177 -25.86 -5.40 -22.32
C GLU A 177 -24.81 -5.40 -23.43
N GLU A 178 -23.55 -5.52 -23.03
CA GLU A 178 -22.40 -5.71 -23.90
C GLU A 178 -21.43 -6.73 -23.29
N VAL A 179 -20.79 -7.51 -24.16
CA VAL A 179 -19.79 -8.51 -23.77
C VAL A 179 -18.39 -8.02 -24.15
N TRP A 180 -17.53 -7.98 -23.16
CA TRP A 180 -16.11 -7.63 -23.24
C TRP A 180 -15.25 -8.89 -23.16
N GLU A 181 -14.20 -8.99 -23.96
CA GLU A 181 -13.21 -10.08 -23.86
C GLU A 181 -11.90 -9.57 -23.27
N ALA A 182 -11.32 -10.33 -22.33
CA ALA A 182 -10.06 -9.99 -21.70
C ALA A 182 -9.13 -11.20 -21.53
N LYS A 183 -7.80 -10.95 -21.51
CA LYS A 183 -6.83 -11.98 -21.10
C LYS A 183 -6.91 -12.22 -19.59
N TYR A 184 -7.08 -11.14 -18.82
CA TYR A 184 -7.21 -11.17 -17.36
C TYR A 184 -8.34 -10.26 -16.87
N VAL A 185 -8.98 -10.63 -15.76
CA VAL A 185 -9.99 -9.81 -15.07
C VAL A 185 -9.62 -9.60 -13.61
N LEU A 186 -9.72 -8.36 -13.13
CA LEU A 186 -9.63 -7.99 -11.72
C LEU A 186 -11.00 -7.61 -11.17
N GLY A 187 -11.55 -8.42 -10.26
CA GLY A 187 -12.73 -8.12 -9.47
C GLY A 187 -12.40 -7.13 -8.34
N CYS A 188 -12.66 -5.85 -8.57
CA CYS A 188 -12.47 -4.74 -7.64
C CYS A 188 -13.83 -4.13 -7.21
N ASP A 189 -14.90 -4.91 -7.31
CA ASP A 189 -16.31 -4.49 -7.27
C ASP A 189 -16.94 -4.57 -5.86
N GLY A 190 -16.09 -4.66 -4.84
CA GLY A 190 -16.44 -4.42 -3.44
C GLY A 190 -17.09 -5.61 -2.71
N ALA A 191 -17.60 -5.35 -1.51
CA ALA A 191 -18.14 -6.38 -0.61
C ALA A 191 -19.26 -7.24 -1.23
N HIS A 192 -20.02 -6.70 -2.17
CA HIS A 192 -21.11 -7.39 -2.87
C HIS A 192 -20.75 -7.90 -4.27
N SER A 193 -19.44 -8.01 -4.56
CA SER A 193 -18.84 -8.41 -5.83
C SER A 193 -19.69 -9.36 -6.66
N THR A 194 -20.06 -8.91 -7.87
CA THR A 194 -20.73 -9.72 -8.88
C THR A 194 -19.75 -10.74 -9.46
N ILE A 195 -18.48 -10.35 -9.69
CA ILE A 195 -17.43 -11.25 -10.19
C ILE A 195 -17.27 -12.45 -9.23
N ARG A 196 -17.14 -12.19 -7.92
CA ARG A 196 -17.00 -13.26 -6.91
C ARG A 196 -18.19 -14.22 -6.94
N LYS A 197 -19.42 -13.69 -6.99
CA LYS A 197 -20.65 -14.50 -6.99
C LYS A 197 -20.78 -15.34 -8.26
N ALA A 198 -20.46 -14.78 -9.42
CA ALA A 198 -20.50 -15.49 -10.70
C ALA A 198 -19.51 -16.67 -10.75
N LEU A 199 -18.41 -16.59 -9.99
CA LEU A 199 -17.43 -17.67 -9.85
C LEU A 199 -17.75 -18.66 -8.71
N ASP A 200 -18.91 -18.55 -8.06
CA ASP A 200 -19.29 -19.32 -6.86
C ASP A 200 -18.24 -19.29 -5.73
N ILE A 201 -17.49 -18.19 -5.62
CA ILE A 201 -16.52 -17.99 -4.54
C ILE A 201 -17.27 -17.47 -3.31
N ARG A 202 -17.24 -18.24 -2.22
CA ARG A 202 -18.02 -17.93 -1.01
C ARG A 202 -17.23 -17.03 -0.07
N MET A 203 -17.93 -16.16 0.65
CA MET A 203 -17.35 -15.41 1.76
C MET A 203 -17.51 -16.21 3.06
N LEU A 204 -16.41 -16.71 3.60
CA LEU A 204 -16.32 -17.47 4.84
C LEU A 204 -16.10 -16.52 6.02
N GLY A 205 -16.81 -16.71 7.12
CA GLY A 205 -16.65 -15.91 8.34
C GLY A 205 -17.97 -15.49 8.96
N ASP A 206 -17.88 -14.76 10.06
CA ASP A 206 -19.02 -14.46 10.92
C ASP A 206 -19.70 -13.17 10.47
N THR A 207 -21.03 -13.13 10.58
CA THR A 207 -21.76 -11.86 10.67
C THR A 207 -21.63 -11.30 12.07
N SER A 208 -21.21 -10.04 12.19
CA SER A 208 -21.30 -9.33 13.47
C SER A 208 -22.70 -8.78 13.65
N ASP A 209 -23.30 -9.05 14.81
CA ASP A 209 -24.58 -8.45 15.24
C ASP A 209 -24.40 -7.01 15.77
N THR A 210 -23.14 -6.55 15.91
CA THR A 210 -22.86 -5.18 16.36
C THR A 210 -23.04 -4.20 15.20
N VAL A 211 -23.97 -3.25 15.36
CA VAL A 211 -24.17 -2.14 14.44
C VAL A 211 -23.36 -0.93 14.86
N TRP A 212 -22.77 -0.27 13.87
CA TRP A 212 -22.04 0.99 14.04
C TRP A 212 -22.75 2.10 13.29
N GLY A 213 -23.03 3.18 14.01
CA GLY A 213 -23.37 4.46 13.41
C GLY A 213 -22.09 5.22 13.08
N VAL A 214 -22.04 5.83 11.91
CA VAL A 214 -20.94 6.70 11.48
C VAL A 214 -21.52 8.03 11.04
N MET A 215 -20.97 9.14 11.52
CA MET A 215 -21.36 10.46 11.07
C MET A 215 -20.18 11.42 10.99
N ASP A 216 -20.12 12.16 9.88
CA ASP A 216 -19.20 13.26 9.60
C ASP A 216 -19.93 14.56 9.93
N ILE A 217 -19.45 15.24 10.97
CA ILE A 217 -20.16 16.34 11.62
C ILE A 217 -19.29 17.58 11.77
N TYR A 218 -19.96 18.72 11.94
CA TYR A 218 -19.37 19.96 12.43
C TYR A 218 -19.80 20.15 13.91
N PRO A 219 -18.98 19.72 14.88
CA PRO A 219 -19.39 19.67 16.28
C PRO A 219 -19.35 21.04 16.95
N LEU A 220 -20.38 21.33 17.74
CA LEU A 220 -20.43 22.42 18.72
C LEU A 220 -20.26 21.80 20.10
N THR A 221 -19.07 21.87 20.69
CA THR A 221 -18.77 21.12 21.90
C THR A 221 -17.78 21.79 22.83
N SER A 222 -17.92 21.52 24.14
CA SER A 222 -16.91 21.86 25.16
C SER A 222 -15.92 20.71 25.42
N PHE A 223 -16.02 19.59 24.71
CA PHE A 223 -15.13 18.45 24.87
C PHE A 223 -13.69 18.81 24.45
N PRO A 224 -12.70 18.73 25.35
CA PRO A 224 -11.39 19.34 25.13
C PRO A 224 -10.53 18.64 24.07
N ASP A 225 -10.81 17.38 23.76
CA ASP A 225 -10.04 16.58 22.81
C ASP A 225 -10.78 16.32 21.49
N ILE A 226 -11.79 17.13 21.13
CA ILE A 226 -12.58 16.91 19.90
C ILE A 226 -11.73 16.89 18.62
N ARG A 227 -10.57 17.56 18.65
CA ARG A 227 -9.56 17.58 17.59
C ARG A 227 -8.43 16.57 17.80
N ARG A 228 -8.60 15.55 18.63
CA ARG A 228 -7.64 14.43 18.77
C ARG A 228 -8.36 13.12 18.48
N LYS A 229 -7.60 12.12 18.00
CA LYS A 229 -8.14 10.76 17.91
C LYS A 229 -8.44 10.27 19.32
N CYS A 230 -9.68 9.89 19.59
CA CYS A 230 -10.09 9.50 20.94
C CYS A 230 -10.91 8.21 20.92
N THR A 231 -10.65 7.32 21.87
CA THR A 231 -11.61 6.27 22.24
C THR A 231 -12.32 6.68 23.51
N ILE A 232 -13.65 6.63 23.52
CA ILE A 232 -14.49 6.94 24.68
C ILE A 232 -15.23 5.67 25.09
N HIS A 233 -15.01 5.25 26.33
CA HIS A 233 -15.83 4.27 27.02
C HIS A 233 -16.66 4.97 28.09
N SER A 234 -17.97 5.06 27.89
CA SER A 234 -18.91 5.68 28.84
C SER A 234 -19.99 4.69 29.27
N ALA A 235 -20.71 5.01 30.34
CA ALA A 235 -21.86 4.20 30.76
C ALA A 235 -23.00 4.21 29.71
N ALA A 236 -23.09 5.24 28.88
CA ALA A 236 -24.08 5.34 27.81
C ALA A 236 -23.70 4.53 26.57
N GLY A 237 -22.41 4.27 26.34
CA GLY A 237 -21.91 3.55 25.17
C GLY A 237 -20.47 3.92 24.81
N ASN A 238 -19.98 3.31 23.73
CA ASN A 238 -18.61 3.50 23.24
C ASN A 238 -18.58 4.32 21.94
N LEU A 239 -17.58 5.17 21.81
CA LEU A 239 -17.42 6.05 20.65
C LEU A 239 -15.93 6.20 20.28
N LEU A 240 -15.65 6.28 18.98
CA LEU A 240 -14.34 6.67 18.45
C LEU A 240 -14.46 8.02 17.74
N ILE A 241 -13.60 8.98 18.12
CA ILE A 241 -13.45 10.27 17.46
C ILE A 241 -12.30 10.17 16.46
N ILE A 242 -12.57 10.55 15.21
CA ILE A 242 -11.58 10.71 14.15
C ILE A 242 -11.68 12.15 13.62
N PRO A 243 -10.75 13.04 13.99
CA PRO A 243 -10.70 14.38 13.42
C PRO A 243 -10.38 14.30 11.91
N ARG A 244 -11.14 15.01 11.09
CA ARG A 244 -11.01 15.03 9.63
C ARG A 244 -10.23 16.25 9.14
N GLU A 245 -9.90 16.24 7.86
CA GLU A 245 -9.29 17.33 7.08
C GLU A 245 -10.08 18.64 7.16
N GLY A 246 -9.44 19.76 6.81
CA GLY A 246 -10.08 21.09 6.81
C GLY A 246 -10.26 21.73 8.20
N GLY A 247 -9.88 21.05 9.28
CA GLY A 247 -9.81 21.59 10.64
C GLY A 247 -11.13 21.65 11.41
N GLN A 248 -12.27 21.55 10.73
CA GLN A 248 -13.60 21.66 11.35
C GLN A 248 -14.35 20.33 11.39
N LEU A 249 -14.22 19.50 10.35
CA LEU A 249 -14.97 18.25 10.23
C LEU A 249 -14.43 17.19 11.20
N VAL A 250 -15.32 16.41 11.82
CA VAL A 250 -15.00 15.31 12.72
C VAL A 250 -15.89 14.12 12.41
N ARG A 251 -15.32 12.92 12.35
CA ARG A 251 -16.06 11.66 12.22
C ARG A 251 -16.24 11.00 13.59
N PHE A 252 -17.47 10.60 13.88
CA PHE A 252 -17.77 9.72 15.01
C PHE A 252 -18.12 8.32 14.50
N TYR A 253 -17.52 7.30 15.12
CA TYR A 253 -18.02 5.93 15.09
C TYR A 253 -18.67 5.62 16.43
N ILE A 254 -19.97 5.34 16.40
CA ILE A 254 -20.80 5.10 17.59
C ILE A 254 -21.21 3.63 17.59
N GLN A 255 -20.86 2.93 18.67
CA GLN A 255 -21.36 1.57 18.87
C GLN A 255 -22.82 1.62 19.31
N LEU A 256 -23.71 0.99 18.55
CA LEU A 256 -25.12 0.90 18.89
C LEU A 256 -25.41 -0.36 19.74
N PRO A 257 -26.50 -0.33 20.54
CA PRO A 257 -26.92 -1.50 21.33
C PRO A 257 -27.19 -2.74 20.45
N ALA A 258 -27.05 -3.92 21.04
CA ALA A 258 -27.37 -5.17 20.38
C ALA A 258 -28.87 -5.23 19.98
N GLY A 259 -29.17 -5.87 18.85
CA GLY A 259 -30.53 -6.02 18.34
C GLY A 259 -31.05 -4.86 17.49
N VAL A 260 -30.31 -3.75 17.40
CA VAL A 260 -30.65 -2.65 16.46
C VAL A 260 -30.37 -3.10 15.03
N HIS A 261 -31.32 -2.91 14.12
CA HIS A 261 -31.08 -3.14 12.69
C HIS A 261 -30.55 -1.88 12.01
N PRO A 262 -29.50 -1.96 11.15
CA PRO A 262 -28.90 -0.78 10.52
C PRO A 262 -29.88 0.11 9.73
N LYS A 263 -30.92 -0.50 9.14
CA LYS A 263 -31.93 0.22 8.34
C LYS A 263 -32.92 1.02 9.19
N GLU A 264 -33.01 0.73 10.49
CA GLU A 264 -33.94 1.38 11.42
C GLU A 264 -33.31 2.58 12.12
N VAL A 265 -31.97 2.67 12.10
CA VAL A 265 -31.20 3.77 12.69
C VAL A 265 -31.48 5.06 11.94
N LYS A 266 -31.77 6.12 12.68
CA LYS A 266 -31.90 7.49 12.18
C LYS A 266 -30.74 8.34 12.66
N LEU A 267 -30.46 9.43 11.94
CA LEU A 267 -29.45 10.40 12.34
C LEU A 267 -29.69 10.94 13.76
N ALA A 268 -30.94 11.21 14.13
CA ALA A 268 -31.31 11.69 15.46
C ALA A 268 -30.87 10.71 16.56
N ASP A 269 -30.96 9.40 16.32
CA ASP A 269 -30.54 8.38 17.29
C ASP A 269 -29.02 8.47 17.54
N LEU A 270 -28.23 8.71 16.49
CA LEU A 270 -26.78 8.87 16.60
C LEU A 270 -26.41 10.16 17.35
N GLN A 271 -27.11 11.26 17.07
CA GLN A 271 -26.91 12.54 17.73
C GLN A 271 -27.25 12.46 19.23
N ASP A 272 -28.39 11.86 19.58
CA ASP A 272 -28.80 11.68 20.97
C ASP A 272 -27.87 10.74 21.74
N GLN A 273 -27.43 9.66 21.09
CA GLN A 273 -26.46 8.74 21.68
C GLN A 273 -25.12 9.44 21.93
N ALA A 274 -24.62 10.23 20.98
CA ALA A 274 -23.41 11.03 21.18
C ALA A 274 -23.57 12.00 22.37
N ARG A 275 -24.68 12.76 22.45
CA ARG A 275 -24.95 13.67 23.60
C ARG A 275 -24.83 12.97 24.94
N ARG A 276 -25.36 11.74 25.06
CA ARG A 276 -25.28 10.94 26.29
C ARG A 276 -23.85 10.46 26.57
N ILE A 277 -23.12 10.02 25.55
CA ILE A 277 -21.73 9.55 25.68
C ILE A 277 -20.79 10.68 26.12
N PHE A 278 -20.99 11.90 25.61
CA PHE A 278 -20.13 13.05 25.90
C PHE A 278 -20.40 13.73 27.24
N ALA A 279 -21.48 13.39 27.96
CA ALA A 279 -21.80 14.01 29.24
C ALA A 279 -20.60 13.90 30.23
N PRO A 280 -20.26 14.98 30.96
CA PRO A 280 -20.99 16.24 31.12
C PRO A 280 -20.61 17.33 30.09
N TYR A 281 -19.78 17.03 29.10
CA TYR A 281 -19.39 18.01 28.08
C TYR A 281 -20.58 18.32 27.16
N ALA A 282 -20.74 19.59 26.81
CA ALA A 282 -21.76 20.01 25.86
C ALA A 282 -21.44 19.39 24.49
N MET A 283 -22.45 18.87 23.79
CA MET A 283 -22.32 18.33 22.44
C MET A 283 -23.56 18.68 21.65
N ASP A 284 -23.39 19.41 20.55
CA ASP A 284 -24.40 19.67 19.56
C ASP A 284 -23.77 19.73 18.16
N PHE A 285 -24.59 19.87 17.12
CA PHE A 285 -24.16 19.72 15.74
C PHE A 285 -24.58 20.94 14.92
N ALA A 286 -23.61 21.69 14.40
CA ALA A 286 -23.89 22.79 13.50
C ALA A 286 -24.42 22.27 12.16
N ASP A 287 -23.85 21.18 11.66
CA ASP A 287 -24.30 20.48 10.45
C ASP A 287 -23.76 19.03 10.43
N VAL A 288 -24.35 18.19 9.58
CA VAL A 288 -23.96 16.80 9.33
C VAL A 288 -23.70 16.61 7.84
N PHE A 289 -22.43 16.51 7.48
CA PHE A 289 -22.00 16.36 6.08
C PHE A 289 -22.41 15.01 5.49
N TRP A 290 -22.27 13.93 6.26
CA TRP A 290 -22.60 12.58 5.83
C TRP A 290 -22.83 11.67 7.03
N TRP A 291 -23.69 10.65 6.91
CA TRP A 291 -23.82 9.62 7.93
C TRP A 291 -24.29 8.28 7.33
N SER A 292 -24.06 7.20 8.06
CA SER A 292 -24.54 5.87 7.73
C SER A 292 -24.62 4.99 8.98
N ALA A 293 -25.33 3.87 8.88
CA ALA A 293 -25.29 2.80 9.87
C ALA A 293 -25.10 1.46 9.17
N TYR A 294 -24.20 0.64 9.69
CA TYR A 294 -23.91 -0.66 9.09
C TYR A 294 -23.48 -1.70 10.12
N SER A 295 -23.76 -2.96 9.80
CA SER A 295 -23.11 -4.12 10.41
C SER A 295 -22.04 -4.61 9.46
N ILE A 296 -20.80 -4.72 9.92
CA ILE A 296 -19.73 -5.36 9.14
C ILE A 296 -19.23 -6.56 9.93
N GLY A 297 -19.39 -7.74 9.32
CA GLY A 297 -18.77 -8.98 9.76
C GLY A 297 -17.38 -9.15 9.16
N GLN A 298 -16.52 -9.88 9.86
CA GLN A 298 -15.22 -10.29 9.34
C GLN A 298 -15.37 -11.50 8.43
N ARG A 299 -15.08 -11.35 7.14
CA ARG A 299 -15.24 -12.40 6.14
C ARG A 299 -14.08 -12.44 5.17
N LEU A 300 -13.75 -13.64 4.71
CA LEU A 300 -12.69 -13.95 3.75
C LEU A 300 -13.24 -14.81 2.62
N ALA A 301 -12.89 -14.50 1.38
CA ALA A 301 -13.23 -15.31 0.23
C ALA A 301 -12.55 -16.68 0.30
N SER A 302 -13.28 -17.74 -0.09
CA SER A 302 -12.77 -19.11 -0.13
C SER A 302 -11.66 -19.30 -1.16
N ALA A 303 -11.57 -18.42 -2.15
CA ALA A 303 -10.52 -18.35 -3.15
C ALA A 303 -10.32 -16.88 -3.59
N PHE A 304 -9.11 -16.53 -4.01
CA PHE A 304 -8.77 -15.17 -4.50
C PHE A 304 -8.68 -15.10 -6.02
N HIS A 305 -8.81 -16.23 -6.71
CA HIS A 305 -8.73 -16.30 -8.16
C HIS A 305 -9.53 -17.48 -8.72
N ALA A 306 -9.79 -17.44 -10.02
CA ALA A 306 -10.25 -18.56 -10.82
C ALA A 306 -9.31 -18.74 -12.02
N HIS A 307 -8.73 -19.93 -12.12
CA HIS A 307 -7.86 -20.38 -13.23
C HIS A 307 -6.66 -19.46 -13.54
N ASP A 308 -6.20 -18.67 -12.58
CA ASP A 308 -5.17 -17.63 -12.78
C ASP A 308 -5.51 -16.63 -13.89
N ARG A 309 -6.81 -16.45 -14.19
CA ARG A 309 -7.32 -15.52 -15.21
C ARG A 309 -8.21 -14.45 -14.62
N VAL A 310 -8.98 -14.79 -13.59
CA VAL A 310 -9.81 -13.85 -12.87
C VAL A 310 -9.32 -13.78 -11.44
N PHE A 311 -8.95 -12.60 -10.96
CA PHE A 311 -8.48 -12.37 -9.59
C PHE A 311 -9.45 -11.45 -8.87
N LEU A 312 -9.73 -11.72 -7.61
CA LEU A 312 -10.48 -10.83 -6.73
C LEU A 312 -9.48 -9.96 -5.96
N THR A 313 -9.85 -8.71 -5.64
CA THR A 313 -9.00 -7.77 -4.88
C THR A 313 -9.84 -6.94 -3.91
N GLY A 314 -9.24 -6.52 -2.78
CA GLY A 314 -9.91 -5.69 -1.79
C GLY A 314 -11.16 -6.31 -1.20
N ASP A 315 -12.22 -5.51 -1.02
CA ASP A 315 -13.47 -5.95 -0.40
C ASP A 315 -14.20 -7.08 -1.16
N ALA A 316 -13.82 -7.33 -2.43
CA ALA A 316 -14.28 -8.52 -3.14
C ALA A 316 -13.74 -9.81 -2.49
N CYS A 317 -12.57 -9.77 -1.84
CA CYS A 317 -11.93 -10.88 -1.14
C CYS A 317 -12.11 -10.87 0.37
N HIS A 318 -12.12 -9.71 1.02
CA HIS A 318 -12.11 -9.66 2.49
C HIS A 318 -12.88 -8.45 3.00
N THR A 319 -13.67 -8.64 4.05
CA THR A 319 -14.36 -7.55 4.75
C THR A 319 -14.03 -7.64 6.22
N HIS A 320 -13.88 -6.52 6.91
CA HIS A 320 -13.57 -6.48 8.34
C HIS A 320 -14.15 -5.22 8.99
N SER A 321 -14.13 -5.15 10.31
CA SER A 321 -14.71 -4.00 11.03
C SER A 321 -13.97 -2.69 10.73
N PRO A 322 -14.62 -1.52 10.88
CA PRO A 322 -13.98 -0.23 10.69
C PRO A 322 -13.01 0.14 11.84
N LYS A 323 -13.01 -0.62 12.95
CA LYS A 323 -12.34 -0.23 14.21
C LYS A 323 -10.84 0.02 14.05
N ALA A 324 -10.18 -0.78 13.22
CA ALA A 324 -8.75 -0.65 12.96
C ALA A 324 -8.41 0.31 11.81
N GLY A 325 -9.42 0.84 11.09
CA GLY A 325 -9.21 1.71 9.92
C GLY A 325 -8.45 1.06 8.76
N GLN A 326 -8.49 -0.28 8.62
CA GLN A 326 -7.60 -1.02 7.71
C GLN A 326 -8.16 -1.22 6.29
N GLY A 327 -9.46 -1.01 6.05
CA GLY A 327 -10.15 -1.59 4.89
C GLY A 327 -9.61 -1.07 3.58
N MET A 328 -9.70 0.24 3.40
CA MET A 328 -9.12 0.91 2.25
C MET A 328 -7.62 0.64 2.11
N ASN A 329 -6.86 0.65 3.22
CA ASN A 329 -5.41 0.48 3.21
C ASN A 329 -4.98 -0.89 2.67
N VAL A 330 -5.65 -1.95 3.12
CA VAL A 330 -5.33 -3.33 2.71
C VAL A 330 -5.86 -3.59 1.30
N SER A 331 -7.07 -3.12 0.99
CA SER A 331 -7.66 -3.23 -0.35
C SER A 331 -6.83 -2.51 -1.41
N LEU A 332 -6.31 -1.32 -1.11
CA LEU A 332 -5.38 -0.60 -1.98
C LEU A 332 -4.06 -1.37 -2.17
N GLN A 333 -3.52 -1.96 -1.10
CA GLN A 333 -2.31 -2.77 -1.17
C GLN A 333 -2.49 -4.04 -2.02
N ASP A 334 -3.69 -4.61 -2.09
CA ASP A 334 -3.98 -5.74 -3.00
C ASP A 334 -3.80 -5.30 -4.46
N GLY A 335 -4.38 -4.16 -4.83
CA GLY A 335 -4.20 -3.55 -6.16
C GLY A 335 -2.74 -3.17 -6.44
N TYR A 336 -2.05 -2.64 -5.45
CA TYR A 336 -0.62 -2.30 -5.51
C TYR A 336 0.27 -3.54 -5.72
N ASN A 337 -0.07 -4.69 -5.11
CA ASN A 337 0.68 -5.94 -5.24
C ASN A 337 0.41 -6.66 -6.57
N ILE A 338 -0.85 -6.81 -6.98
CA ILE A 338 -1.16 -7.52 -8.24
C ILE A 338 -0.79 -6.69 -9.47
N GLY A 339 -0.90 -5.36 -9.39
CA GLY A 339 -0.70 -4.48 -10.54
C GLY A 339 0.69 -4.60 -11.16
N TRP A 340 1.77 -4.56 -10.36
CA TRP A 340 3.13 -4.70 -10.90
C TRP A 340 3.40 -6.12 -11.42
N LYS A 341 2.79 -7.15 -10.81
CA LYS A 341 2.95 -8.55 -11.24
C LYS A 341 2.31 -8.77 -12.61
N LEU A 342 1.08 -8.29 -12.79
CA LEU A 342 0.41 -8.30 -14.10
C LEU A 342 1.18 -7.48 -15.13
N GLY A 343 1.65 -6.29 -14.75
CA GLY A 343 2.51 -5.47 -15.60
C GLY A 343 3.78 -6.20 -16.06
N SER A 344 4.46 -6.90 -15.14
CA SER A 344 5.65 -7.70 -15.45
C SER A 344 5.35 -8.90 -16.37
N VAL A 345 4.23 -9.59 -16.14
CA VAL A 345 3.81 -10.73 -16.98
C VAL A 345 3.42 -10.27 -18.39
N LEU A 346 2.56 -9.27 -18.49
CA LEU A 346 2.02 -8.81 -19.77
C LEU A 346 3.05 -8.02 -20.61
N SER A 347 4.11 -7.50 -19.98
CA SER A 347 5.26 -6.93 -20.69
C SER A 347 6.32 -7.97 -21.10
N GLY A 348 6.10 -9.26 -20.80
CA GLY A 348 7.02 -10.34 -21.14
C GLY A 348 8.29 -10.38 -20.28
N LEU A 349 8.30 -9.70 -19.13
CA LEU A 349 9.43 -9.70 -18.18
C LEU A 349 9.38 -10.88 -17.21
N SER A 350 8.20 -11.45 -16.95
CA SER A 350 8.02 -12.54 -15.99
C SER A 350 7.03 -13.61 -16.49
N PRO A 351 7.14 -14.87 -16.04
CA PRO A 351 6.21 -15.91 -16.41
C PRO A 351 4.85 -15.74 -15.71
N PRO A 352 3.75 -16.24 -16.28
CA PRO A 352 2.42 -16.18 -15.65
C PRO A 352 2.36 -16.77 -14.23
N SER A 353 3.24 -17.73 -13.91
CA SER A 353 3.33 -18.31 -12.57
C SER A 353 3.67 -17.28 -11.48
N LEU A 354 4.20 -16.11 -11.82
CA LEU A 354 4.36 -14.99 -10.88
C LEU A 354 3.03 -14.59 -10.23
N LEU A 355 1.90 -14.68 -10.94
CA LEU A 355 0.59 -14.27 -10.44
C LEU A 355 0.10 -15.13 -9.26
N SER A 356 0.56 -16.38 -9.16
CA SER A 356 0.26 -17.25 -8.02
C SER A 356 0.73 -16.64 -6.68
N THR A 357 1.79 -15.84 -6.73
CA THR A 357 2.34 -15.17 -5.54
C THR A 357 1.42 -14.07 -5.01
N TYR A 358 0.54 -13.48 -5.84
CA TYR A 358 -0.49 -12.57 -5.33
C TYR A 358 -1.42 -13.30 -4.37
N VAL A 359 -1.87 -14.50 -4.75
CA VAL A 359 -2.79 -15.30 -3.96
C VAL A 359 -2.13 -15.69 -2.64
N SER A 360 -0.92 -16.27 -2.67
CA SER A 360 -0.24 -16.72 -1.44
C SER A 360 0.09 -15.57 -0.49
N GLU A 361 0.46 -14.40 -1.01
CA GLU A 361 0.82 -13.23 -0.20
C GLU A 361 -0.40 -12.53 0.41
N ARG A 362 -1.43 -12.31 -0.41
CA ARG A 362 -2.56 -11.43 -0.04
C ARG A 362 -3.67 -12.18 0.69
N SER A 363 -3.90 -13.45 0.38
CA SER A 363 -4.86 -14.27 1.16
C SER A 363 -4.41 -14.43 2.61
N LYS A 364 -3.13 -14.71 2.84
CA LYS A 364 -2.55 -14.75 4.19
C LYS A 364 -2.64 -13.41 4.89
N THR A 365 -2.25 -12.32 4.23
CA THR A 365 -2.34 -10.97 4.81
C THR A 365 -3.78 -10.64 5.24
N ALA A 366 -4.77 -10.96 4.40
CA ALA A 366 -6.18 -10.74 4.71
C ALA A 366 -6.67 -11.62 5.87
N ALA A 367 -6.23 -12.89 5.95
CA ALA A 367 -6.57 -13.79 7.04
C ALA A 367 -5.99 -13.31 8.38
N ASP A 368 -4.71 -12.90 8.39
CA ASP A 368 -4.05 -12.35 9.57
C ASP A 368 -4.75 -11.07 10.05
N LEU A 369 -5.25 -10.24 9.12
CA LEU A 369 -6.03 -9.03 9.40
C LEU A 369 -7.36 -9.32 10.05
N ILE A 370 -8.08 -10.31 9.53
CA ILE A 370 -9.36 -10.73 10.11
C ILE A 370 -9.13 -11.26 11.53
N ALA A 371 -8.08 -12.04 11.77
CA ALA A 371 -7.74 -12.52 13.10
C ALA A 371 -7.46 -11.38 14.07
N PHE A 372 -6.67 -10.39 13.64
CA PHE A 372 -6.38 -9.20 14.44
C PHE A 372 -7.64 -8.35 14.71
N ASP A 373 -8.46 -8.10 13.70
CA ASP A 373 -9.68 -7.29 13.82
C ASP A 373 -10.70 -7.96 14.75
N LYS A 374 -10.81 -9.30 14.74
CA LYS A 374 -11.65 -10.05 15.69
C LYS A 374 -11.23 -9.78 17.15
N GLU A 375 -9.95 -9.84 17.45
CA GLU A 375 -9.43 -9.57 18.80
C GLU A 375 -9.63 -8.10 19.19
N LEU A 376 -9.27 -7.15 18.31
CA LEU A 376 -9.49 -5.72 18.58
C LEU A 376 -10.97 -5.40 18.79
N ALA A 377 -11.85 -5.99 17.97
CA ALA A 377 -13.29 -5.78 18.08
C ALA A 377 -13.83 -6.27 19.42
N LYS A 378 -13.38 -7.44 19.88
CA LYS A 378 -13.74 -8.01 21.18
C LYS A 378 -13.22 -7.16 22.34
N MET A 379 -11.98 -6.66 22.25
CA MET A 379 -11.38 -5.78 23.26
C MET A 379 -12.14 -4.45 23.39
N PHE A 380 -12.55 -3.84 22.27
CA PHE A 380 -13.27 -2.57 22.28
C PHE A 380 -14.68 -2.68 22.88
N SER A 381 -15.35 -3.82 22.67
CA SER A 381 -16.74 -3.99 23.11
C SER A 381 -16.89 -4.46 24.56
N ARG A 382 -15.83 -4.95 25.21
CA ARG A 382 -15.90 -5.51 26.57
C ARG A 382 -15.47 -4.50 27.63
N LYS A 383 -15.91 -4.73 28.87
CA LYS A 383 -15.36 -4.02 30.04
C LYS A 383 -13.88 -4.42 30.23
N GLU A 384 -13.04 -3.46 30.53
CA GLU A 384 -11.62 -3.69 30.85
C GLU A 384 -11.48 -4.57 32.10
N LYS A 385 -10.46 -5.44 32.13
CA LYS A 385 -10.10 -6.25 33.30
C LYS A 385 -9.30 -5.46 34.33
N TYR A 386 -8.50 -4.51 33.86
CA TYR A 386 -7.72 -3.57 34.66
C TYR A 386 -7.69 -2.23 33.93
N GLU A 387 -7.54 -1.13 34.69
CA GLU A 387 -7.52 0.22 34.12
C GLU A 387 -6.39 0.36 33.09
N GLY A 388 -6.75 0.73 31.86
CA GLY A 388 -5.78 0.94 30.78
C GLY A 388 -5.44 -0.29 29.95
N GLU A 389 -6.08 -1.44 30.19
CA GLU A 389 -5.90 -2.67 29.40
C GLU A 389 -6.06 -2.42 27.89
N PHE A 390 -7.09 -1.66 27.50
CA PHE A 390 -7.33 -1.36 26.09
C PHE A 390 -6.24 -0.44 25.54
N ALA A 391 -5.81 0.57 26.30
CA ALA A 391 -4.76 1.50 25.87
C ALA A 391 -3.41 0.79 25.65
N ASP A 392 -3.06 -0.14 26.52
CA ASP A 392 -1.85 -0.96 26.40
C ASP A 392 -1.92 -1.88 25.17
N TYR A 393 -3.04 -2.57 24.99
CA TYR A 393 -3.24 -3.43 23.82
C TYR A 393 -3.21 -2.61 22.52
N PHE A 394 -3.90 -1.46 22.50
CA PHE A 394 -3.96 -0.58 21.33
C PHE A 394 -2.57 -0.06 20.96
N THR A 395 -1.79 0.37 21.95
CA THR A 395 -0.41 0.85 21.73
C THR A 395 0.50 -0.26 21.23
N LYS A 396 0.46 -1.46 21.84
CA LYS A 396 1.23 -2.64 21.39
C LYS A 396 0.84 -3.10 19.99
N SER A 397 -0.42 -2.90 19.62
CA SER A 397 -0.95 -3.21 18.30
C SER A 397 -0.65 -2.13 17.25
N GLY A 398 0.01 -1.02 17.63
CA GLY A 398 0.29 0.12 16.75
C GLY A 398 1.04 -0.27 15.47
N ARG A 399 2.03 -1.17 15.56
CA ARG A 399 2.75 -1.69 14.36
C ARG A 399 1.82 -2.42 13.39
N TYR A 400 0.83 -3.14 13.92
CA TYR A 400 -0.19 -3.81 13.12
C TYR A 400 -1.06 -2.79 12.41
N MET A 401 -1.54 -1.80 13.15
CA MET A 401 -2.40 -0.76 12.59
C MET A 401 -1.66 0.12 11.57
N ALA A 402 -0.35 0.35 11.73
CA ALA A 402 0.46 1.11 10.76
C ALA A 402 0.61 0.45 9.38
N GLY A 403 0.14 -0.80 9.20
CA GLY A 403 0.21 -1.54 7.95
C GLY A 403 1.56 -2.21 7.71
N PHE A 404 2.36 -2.43 8.77
CA PHE A 404 3.71 -2.99 8.69
C PHE A 404 3.82 -4.46 9.08
N THR A 405 2.70 -5.18 9.26
CA THR A 405 2.71 -6.57 9.72
C THR A 405 2.66 -7.60 8.60
N ALA A 406 2.43 -7.18 7.35
CA ALA A 406 2.54 -8.08 6.22
C ALA A 406 3.98 -8.62 6.12
N ARG A 407 4.11 -9.93 6.32
CA ARG A 407 5.33 -10.69 6.08
C ARG A 407 5.00 -11.81 5.11
N TYR A 408 5.51 -11.69 3.90
CA TYR A 408 5.35 -12.70 2.86
C TYR A 408 6.24 -13.92 3.16
N GLU A 409 5.66 -15.09 2.89
CA GLU A 409 6.36 -16.36 2.97
C GLU A 409 7.25 -16.58 1.74
N ASP A 410 8.08 -17.62 1.79
CA ASP A 410 8.98 -17.95 0.71
C ASP A 410 8.22 -18.27 -0.58
N SER A 411 8.70 -17.71 -1.69
CA SER A 411 8.17 -17.85 -3.03
C SER A 411 9.28 -17.59 -4.07
N MET A 412 8.94 -17.58 -5.36
CA MET A 412 9.92 -17.20 -6.39
C MET A 412 10.40 -15.75 -6.28
N VAL A 413 9.64 -14.86 -5.62
CA VAL A 413 9.96 -13.43 -5.44
C VAL A 413 10.27 -13.04 -3.99
N THR A 414 10.29 -14.00 -3.07
CA THR A 414 10.65 -13.79 -1.65
C THR A 414 11.46 -15.00 -1.19
N SER A 415 12.74 -14.84 -0.88
CA SER A 415 13.64 -15.96 -0.57
C SER A 415 14.23 -15.84 0.84
N GLY A 416 13.39 -16.02 1.86
CA GLY A 416 13.78 -15.98 3.26
C GLY A 416 14.72 -17.11 3.65
N MET A 417 14.45 -18.36 3.22
CA MET A 417 15.28 -19.53 3.58
C MET A 417 16.71 -19.47 3.01
N ARG A 418 16.91 -18.81 1.88
CA ARG A 418 18.23 -18.65 1.24
C ARG A 418 18.90 -17.32 1.59
N SER A 419 18.25 -16.49 2.40
CA SER A 419 18.80 -15.20 2.81
C SER A 419 19.73 -15.30 4.01
N HIS A 420 20.73 -14.44 4.02
CA HIS A 420 21.68 -14.24 5.10
C HIS A 420 21.21 -13.11 6.03
N GLY A 421 20.11 -13.34 6.76
CA GLY A 421 19.50 -12.31 7.64
C GLY A 421 20.48 -11.72 8.68
N SER A 422 21.54 -12.44 9.06
CA SER A 422 22.61 -11.94 9.94
C SER A 422 23.42 -10.78 9.34
N LYS A 423 23.32 -10.52 8.03
CA LYS A 423 24.05 -9.44 7.34
C LYS A 423 23.33 -8.10 7.37
N ALA A 424 22.03 -8.11 7.63
CA ALA A 424 21.21 -6.92 7.83
C ALA A 424 20.13 -7.25 8.87
N THR A 425 20.52 -7.28 10.14
CA THR A 425 19.73 -7.90 11.23
C THR A 425 18.39 -7.23 11.50
N ALA A 426 18.21 -5.98 11.06
CA ALA A 426 16.94 -5.25 11.17
C ALA A 426 16.16 -5.19 9.85
N VAL A 427 16.62 -5.88 8.80
CA VAL A 427 15.95 -5.97 7.50
C VAL A 427 15.33 -7.36 7.35
N THR A 428 14.02 -7.44 7.60
CA THR A 428 13.28 -8.71 7.55
C THR A 428 12.81 -9.02 6.13
N VAL A 429 13.27 -10.15 5.58
CA VAL A 429 12.79 -10.68 4.29
C VAL A 429 11.29 -10.98 4.35
N GLY A 430 10.59 -10.61 3.28
CA GLY A 430 9.13 -10.70 3.17
C GLY A 430 8.38 -9.51 3.76
N MET A 431 9.06 -8.55 4.42
CA MET A 431 8.46 -7.31 4.91
C MET A 431 8.85 -6.12 4.04
N ARG A 432 8.13 -5.01 4.16
CA ARG A 432 8.51 -3.73 3.54
C ARG A 432 9.91 -3.30 3.97
N PHE A 433 10.69 -2.75 3.05
CA PHE A 433 12.03 -2.22 3.36
C PHE A 433 11.94 -1.05 4.37
N PRO A 434 12.68 -1.09 5.49
CA PRO A 434 12.62 -0.03 6.50
C PRO A 434 13.23 1.29 6.00
N SER A 435 12.74 2.41 6.54
CA SER A 435 13.26 3.73 6.19
C SER A 435 14.43 4.13 7.09
N ALA A 436 15.43 4.79 6.51
CA ALA A 436 16.52 5.46 7.21
C ALA A 436 16.94 6.69 6.40
N GLN A 437 17.37 7.75 7.10
CA GLN A 437 17.93 8.92 6.44
C GLN A 437 19.31 8.59 5.90
N VAL A 438 19.60 9.06 4.69
CA VAL A 438 20.92 9.01 4.04
C VAL A 438 21.16 10.33 3.31
N ILE A 439 22.41 10.58 2.93
CA ILE A 439 22.79 11.74 2.13
C ILE A 439 22.95 11.29 0.69
N ARG A 440 22.24 11.90 -0.26
CA ARG A 440 22.49 11.66 -1.69
C ARG A 440 23.81 12.30 -2.08
N PHE A 441 24.72 11.49 -2.62
CA PHE A 441 26.11 11.87 -2.80
C PHE A 441 26.27 13.06 -3.77
N CYS A 442 25.55 13.05 -4.89
CA CYS A 442 25.79 14.02 -5.98
C CYS A 442 25.41 15.48 -5.64
N ASP A 443 24.56 15.70 -4.65
CA ASP A 443 24.03 17.03 -4.33
C ASP A 443 23.85 17.28 -2.82
N CYS A 444 24.45 16.43 -1.99
CA CYS A 444 24.42 16.47 -0.54
C CYS A 444 23.01 16.42 0.07
N LYS A 445 21.97 16.06 -0.68
CA LYS A 445 20.59 16.15 -0.18
C LYS A 445 20.32 15.05 0.83
N ALA A 446 19.96 15.41 2.07
CA ALA A 446 19.38 14.46 3.01
C ALA A 446 18.02 13.94 2.48
N VAL A 447 17.90 12.63 2.37
CA VAL A 447 16.69 11.94 1.90
C VAL A 447 16.42 10.70 2.75
N GLN A 448 15.18 10.23 2.70
CA GLN A 448 14.80 8.94 3.28
C GLN A 448 15.01 7.86 2.24
N LEU A 449 15.79 6.83 2.55
CA LEU A 449 16.16 5.77 1.59
C LEU A 449 14.92 5.02 1.07
N GLN A 450 13.86 4.90 1.87
CA GLN A 450 12.58 4.36 1.43
C GLN A 450 11.99 5.19 0.28
N GLY A 451 11.99 6.52 0.42
CA GLY A 451 11.42 7.46 -0.56
C GLY A 451 12.16 7.51 -1.89
N VAL A 452 13.36 6.92 -1.97
CA VAL A 452 14.13 6.69 -3.20
C VAL A 452 13.52 5.56 -4.04
N LEU A 453 12.88 4.58 -3.40
CA LEU A 453 12.35 3.38 -4.04
C LEU A 453 11.01 3.68 -4.74
N LYS A 454 11.08 4.30 -5.92
CA LYS A 454 9.89 4.72 -6.69
C LYS A 454 9.11 3.52 -7.24
N SER A 455 7.78 3.66 -7.29
CA SER A 455 6.88 2.66 -7.87
C SER A 455 6.84 2.81 -9.39
N ASP A 456 7.86 2.26 -10.04
CA ASP A 456 8.10 2.38 -11.49
C ASP A 456 8.32 1.03 -12.19
N GLY A 457 8.13 -0.07 -11.47
CA GLY A 457 8.19 -1.43 -11.98
C GLY A 457 9.59 -2.06 -11.86
N ARG A 458 10.60 -1.29 -11.45
CA ARG A 458 11.98 -1.79 -11.34
C ARG A 458 12.20 -2.53 -10.02
N TRP A 459 13.02 -3.57 -10.08
CA TRP A 459 13.62 -4.20 -8.91
C TRP A 459 14.80 -3.36 -8.43
N ARG A 460 15.03 -3.33 -7.11
CA ARG A 460 16.15 -2.60 -6.52
C ARG A 460 17.16 -3.56 -5.93
N VAL A 461 18.43 -3.34 -6.21
CA VAL A 461 19.55 -4.00 -5.55
C VAL A 461 20.28 -2.94 -4.72
N ILE A 462 19.97 -2.90 -3.43
CA ILE A 462 20.55 -1.96 -2.48
C ILE A 462 21.85 -2.57 -1.94
N VAL A 463 22.97 -1.92 -2.18
CA VAL A 463 24.31 -2.40 -1.85
C VAL A 463 24.88 -1.53 -0.73
N PHE A 464 25.09 -2.14 0.44
CA PHE A 464 25.83 -1.54 1.55
C PHE A 464 27.29 -1.95 1.43
N ALA A 465 28.12 -1.11 0.81
CA ALA A 465 29.47 -1.49 0.40
C ALA A 465 30.58 -1.23 1.45
N GLY A 466 30.22 -0.60 2.56
CA GLY A 466 31.18 -0.12 3.55
C GLY A 466 31.85 1.17 3.08
N ASP A 467 33.10 1.35 3.51
CA ASP A 467 33.92 2.53 3.17
C ASP A 467 34.81 2.28 1.94
N VAL A 468 34.49 2.91 0.81
CA VAL A 468 35.22 2.78 -0.46
C VAL A 468 36.62 3.41 -0.43
N ASN A 469 36.95 4.21 0.59
CA ASN A 469 38.32 4.69 0.78
C ASN A 469 39.27 3.56 1.21
N GLN A 470 38.72 2.46 1.71
CA GLN A 470 39.47 1.25 1.98
C GLN A 470 39.60 0.37 0.72
N ALA A 471 40.84 0.06 0.34
CA ALA A 471 41.13 -0.69 -0.88
C ALA A 471 40.46 -2.08 -0.95
N ALA A 472 40.19 -2.72 0.19
CA ALA A 472 39.49 -4.00 0.25
C ALA A 472 38.01 -3.85 -0.15
N HIS A 473 37.31 -2.85 0.39
CA HIS A 473 35.92 -2.55 0.08
C HIS A 473 35.75 -2.14 -1.38
N GLN A 474 36.62 -1.25 -1.89
CA GLN A 474 36.62 -0.85 -3.30
C GLN A 474 36.71 -2.07 -4.23
N ARG A 475 37.68 -2.96 -4.00
CA ARG A 475 37.86 -4.17 -4.84
C ARG A 475 36.64 -5.09 -4.82
N ARG A 476 35.96 -5.20 -3.68
CA ARG A 476 34.73 -6.00 -3.53
C ARG A 476 33.58 -5.35 -4.28
N LEU A 477 33.42 -4.03 -4.14
CA LEU A 477 32.42 -3.25 -4.86
C LEU A 477 32.59 -3.31 -6.38
N ASP A 478 33.82 -3.20 -6.90
CA ASP A 478 34.11 -3.29 -8.33
C ASP A 478 33.72 -4.65 -8.93
N LYS A 479 33.98 -5.74 -8.20
CA LYS A 479 33.59 -7.09 -8.62
C LYS A 479 32.08 -7.25 -8.64
N LEU A 480 31.40 -6.82 -7.57
CA LEU A 480 29.95 -6.86 -7.49
C LEU A 480 29.29 -6.02 -8.59
N ALA A 481 29.78 -4.81 -8.84
CA ALA A 481 29.26 -3.93 -9.89
C ALA A 481 29.27 -4.61 -11.26
N LYS A 482 30.38 -5.26 -11.63
CA LYS A 482 30.50 -6.01 -12.90
C LYS A 482 29.51 -7.17 -12.97
N ALA A 483 29.35 -7.92 -11.87
CA ALA A 483 28.42 -9.04 -11.82
C ALA A 483 26.96 -8.60 -11.90
N LEU A 484 26.59 -7.52 -11.20
CA LEU A 484 25.25 -6.94 -11.24
C LEU A 484 24.93 -6.37 -12.62
N GLU A 485 25.86 -5.64 -13.22
CA GLU A 485 25.70 -5.13 -14.59
C GLU A 485 25.48 -6.27 -15.58
N SER A 486 26.28 -7.34 -15.50
CA SER A 486 26.12 -8.54 -16.32
C SER A 486 24.75 -9.20 -16.11
N THR A 487 24.25 -9.23 -14.88
CA THR A 487 22.92 -9.78 -14.56
C THR A 487 21.82 -8.91 -15.16
N ALA A 488 21.89 -7.59 -14.99
CA ALA A 488 20.92 -6.64 -15.52
C ALA A 488 20.85 -6.68 -17.05
N ARG A 489 21.98 -6.86 -17.74
CA ARG A 489 22.05 -7.01 -19.22
C ARG A 489 21.23 -8.20 -19.74
N ARG A 490 21.09 -9.29 -18.97
CA ARG A 490 20.29 -10.46 -19.40
C ARG A 490 18.80 -10.18 -19.48
N TYR A 491 18.31 -9.29 -18.62
CA TYR A 491 16.88 -9.00 -18.46
C TYR A 491 16.48 -7.62 -18.99
N THR A 492 17.40 -6.91 -19.63
CA THR A 492 17.17 -5.56 -20.15
C THR A 492 17.49 -5.54 -21.64
N SER A 493 16.48 -5.24 -22.47
CA SER A 493 16.66 -5.05 -23.91
C SER A 493 17.72 -3.97 -24.17
N THR A 494 18.54 -4.15 -25.21
CA THR A 494 19.58 -3.16 -25.58
C THR A 494 19.02 -1.81 -26.04
N ALA A 495 17.72 -1.74 -26.34
CA ALA A 495 17.01 -0.50 -26.63
C ALA A 495 16.60 0.30 -25.37
N LYS A 496 16.70 -0.30 -24.17
CA LYS A 496 16.36 0.32 -22.89
C LYS A 496 17.62 0.66 -22.09
N HIS A 497 17.48 1.55 -21.12
CA HIS A 497 18.56 1.87 -20.18
C HIS A 497 18.87 0.66 -19.30
N ILE A 498 20.15 0.44 -18.98
CA ILE A 498 20.63 -0.78 -18.32
C ILE A 498 19.98 -1.03 -16.94
N ASP A 499 19.47 0.01 -16.32
CA ASP A 499 18.82 0.02 -15.01
C ASP A 499 17.28 0.04 -15.10
N SER A 500 16.70 -0.17 -16.28
CA SER A 500 15.24 -0.08 -16.48
C SER A 500 14.45 -1.28 -15.95
N VAL A 501 15.13 -2.33 -15.48
CA VAL A 501 14.53 -3.54 -14.88
C VAL A 501 15.13 -3.80 -13.50
N ILE A 502 16.46 -3.82 -13.41
CA ILE A 502 17.21 -3.98 -12.16
C ILE A 502 18.00 -2.69 -11.94
N GLU A 503 17.55 -1.87 -10.98
CA GLU A 503 18.22 -0.63 -10.60
C GLU A 503 19.14 -0.87 -9.40
N PRO A 504 20.44 -0.53 -9.51
CA PRO A 504 21.35 -0.57 -8.39
C PRO A 504 21.23 0.72 -7.56
N ILE A 505 21.29 0.57 -6.24
CA ILE A 505 21.36 1.67 -5.27
C ILE A 505 22.58 1.40 -4.38
N LEU A 506 23.48 2.35 -4.26
CA LEU A 506 24.69 2.24 -3.45
C LEU A 506 24.55 3.05 -2.17
N VAL A 507 24.83 2.44 -1.02
CA VAL A 507 24.88 3.09 0.28
C VAL A 507 26.25 2.85 0.89
N LEU A 508 27.01 3.91 1.13
CA LEU A 508 28.38 3.88 1.62
C LEU A 508 28.45 4.32 3.08
N SER A 509 29.39 3.77 3.84
CA SER A 509 29.74 4.27 5.18
C SER A 509 31.00 5.16 5.14
N SER A 510 31.41 5.59 3.94
CA SER A 510 32.52 6.52 3.76
C SER A 510 32.16 7.91 4.26
N GLU A 511 33.16 8.66 4.72
CA GLU A 511 32.99 10.07 5.05
C GLU A 511 32.70 10.87 3.77
N PHE A 512 31.67 11.71 3.81
CA PHE A 512 31.20 12.48 2.66
C PHE A 512 32.31 13.34 2.04
N ARG A 513 33.14 13.97 2.88
CA ARG A 513 34.19 14.92 2.45
C ARG A 513 35.38 14.27 1.76
N ASP A 514 35.57 12.98 1.99
CA ASP A 514 36.71 12.20 1.51
C ASP A 514 36.32 11.23 0.38
N THR A 515 35.05 11.24 -0.04
CA THR A 515 34.52 10.35 -1.08
C THR A 515 34.46 11.08 -2.42
N GLU A 516 35.13 10.52 -3.43
CA GLU A 516 35.19 11.08 -4.78
C GLU A 516 34.43 10.21 -5.79
N GLN A 517 33.86 10.84 -6.83
CA GLN A 517 32.99 10.18 -7.81
C GLN A 517 33.70 9.06 -8.60
N GLU A 518 35.01 9.17 -8.80
CA GLU A 518 35.85 8.19 -9.49
C GLU A 518 35.95 6.84 -8.75
N ARG A 519 35.61 6.82 -7.45
CA ARG A 519 35.53 5.59 -6.65
C ARG A 519 34.25 4.80 -6.93
N ILE A 520 33.24 5.43 -7.52
CA ILE A 520 31.92 4.82 -7.73
C ILE A 520 31.90 4.09 -9.08
N PRO A 521 31.66 2.77 -9.12
CA PRO A 521 31.61 2.04 -10.39
C PRO A 521 30.49 2.52 -11.30
N ASP A 522 30.75 2.55 -12.61
CA ASP A 522 29.85 3.04 -13.68
C ASP A 522 28.41 2.55 -13.60
N TYR A 523 28.18 1.31 -13.14
CA TYR A 523 26.83 0.74 -13.03
C TYR A 523 25.95 1.48 -12.00
N PHE A 524 26.56 2.12 -10.99
CA PHE A 524 25.86 2.96 -10.02
C PHE A 524 25.66 4.41 -10.48
N TRP A 525 26.02 4.72 -11.72
CA TRP A 525 25.72 5.99 -12.38
C TRP A 525 25.67 5.80 -13.90
N PRO A 526 24.76 4.94 -14.39
CA PRO A 526 24.70 4.60 -15.81
C PRO A 526 24.22 5.79 -16.63
N LYS A 527 24.41 5.73 -17.95
CA LYS A 527 23.76 6.67 -18.87
C LYS A 527 22.28 6.33 -18.97
N SER A 528 21.40 7.30 -18.72
CA SER A 528 19.95 7.14 -18.77
C SER A 528 19.22 8.39 -19.30
N GLY A 529 17.91 8.25 -19.46
CA GLY A 529 17.02 9.30 -19.94
C GLY A 529 17.17 9.63 -21.43
N LYS A 530 16.27 10.49 -21.92
CA LYS A 530 16.19 10.89 -23.35
C LYS A 530 17.46 11.50 -23.92
N TRP A 531 18.34 12.02 -23.07
CA TRP A 531 19.59 12.69 -23.46
C TRP A 531 20.83 11.81 -23.28
N GLY A 532 20.70 10.60 -22.73
CA GLY A 532 21.84 9.70 -22.49
C GLY A 532 22.87 10.26 -21.50
N ILE A 533 22.43 11.09 -20.55
CA ILE A 533 23.29 11.66 -19.50
C ILE A 533 23.53 10.66 -18.37
N ARG A 534 24.60 10.83 -17.60
CA ARG A 534 24.87 10.03 -16.40
C ARG A 534 23.82 10.32 -15.32
N ASP A 535 23.21 9.28 -14.78
CA ASP A 535 22.31 9.39 -13.63
C ASP A 535 23.09 9.28 -12.32
N LEU A 536 23.30 10.42 -11.65
CA LEU A 536 24.07 10.49 -10.41
C LEU A 536 23.23 10.20 -9.15
N HIS A 537 21.93 9.94 -9.28
CA HIS A 537 21.00 9.88 -8.14
C HIS A 537 20.91 8.49 -7.48
N LYS A 538 21.92 7.63 -7.63
CA LYS A 538 21.87 6.24 -7.14
C LYS A 538 22.86 5.94 -6.02
N THR A 539 23.71 6.91 -5.65
CA THR A 539 24.71 6.76 -4.60
C THR A 539 24.36 7.61 -3.39
N TYR A 540 24.47 6.99 -2.22
CA TYR A 540 24.10 7.55 -0.93
C TYR A 540 25.18 7.27 0.11
N LEU A 541 25.26 8.13 1.12
CA LEU A 541 26.20 8.06 2.22
C LEU A 541 25.44 8.02 3.54
N ASP A 542 25.88 7.14 4.43
CA ASP A 542 25.46 7.11 5.83
C ASP A 542 26.43 7.94 6.67
N ASP A 543 26.26 9.25 6.63
CA ASP A 543 27.12 10.22 7.30
C ASP A 543 26.27 11.33 7.96
N GLU A 544 26.92 12.25 8.69
CA GLU A 544 26.30 13.41 9.30
C GLU A 544 26.02 14.52 8.27
N HIS A 545 24.73 14.81 8.05
CA HIS A 545 24.32 15.89 7.16
C HIS A 545 24.36 17.24 7.88
N TYR A 546 24.87 18.28 7.18
CA TYR A 546 25.04 19.64 7.69
C TYR A 546 23.82 20.22 8.44
N ASN A 547 22.60 19.95 7.93
CA ASN A 547 21.36 20.56 8.43
C ASN A 547 20.31 19.56 8.91
N SER A 548 20.63 18.25 8.87
CA SER A 548 19.63 17.19 9.14
C SER A 548 20.15 16.11 10.08
N GLY A 549 21.34 16.30 10.64
CA GLY A 549 22.00 15.32 11.49
C GLY A 549 22.32 14.02 10.74
N HIS A 550 22.62 12.98 11.50
CA HIS A 550 23.02 11.68 10.96
C HIS A 550 21.85 10.68 11.03
N GLY A 551 21.62 9.99 9.90
CA GLY A 551 20.58 8.97 9.80
C GLY A 551 20.95 7.60 10.38
N HIS A 552 22.24 7.30 10.54
CA HIS A 552 22.77 6.03 11.04
C HIS A 552 22.18 4.79 10.34
N ALA A 553 22.03 4.83 9.01
CA ALA A 553 21.45 3.79 8.17
C ALA A 553 22.07 2.40 8.39
N TYR A 554 23.40 2.26 8.43
CA TYR A 554 24.06 0.96 8.67
C TYR A 554 23.63 0.37 10.02
N LYS A 555 23.59 1.19 11.07
CA LYS A 555 23.12 0.78 12.39
C LYS A 555 21.63 0.44 12.40
N ILE A 556 20.79 1.27 11.78
CA ILE A 556 19.34 1.06 11.70
C ILE A 556 19.01 -0.24 10.95
N TYR A 557 19.76 -0.56 9.90
CA TYR A 557 19.59 -1.79 9.12
C TYR A 557 20.32 -2.99 9.72
N GLY A 558 21.16 -2.78 10.73
CA GLY A 558 21.94 -3.82 11.37
C GLY A 558 22.96 -4.45 10.41
N VAL A 559 23.59 -3.60 9.59
CA VAL A 559 24.65 -3.94 8.65
C VAL A 559 26.00 -3.56 9.25
N ASP A 560 26.93 -4.50 9.28
CA ASP A 560 28.32 -4.24 9.65
C ASP A 560 29.05 -3.55 8.48
N PRO A 561 29.64 -2.35 8.66
CA PRO A 561 30.28 -1.61 7.57
C PRO A 561 31.52 -2.31 6.98
N ASP A 562 32.24 -3.15 7.72
CA ASP A 562 33.41 -3.86 7.19
C ASP A 562 32.99 -5.06 6.33
N VAL A 563 31.84 -5.66 6.65
CA VAL A 563 31.30 -6.83 5.95
C VAL A 563 30.39 -6.42 4.78
N GLY A 564 29.52 -5.43 5.00
CA GLY A 564 28.49 -4.99 4.08
C GLY A 564 27.36 -6.01 3.88
N ALA A 565 26.39 -5.62 3.04
CA ALA A 565 25.25 -6.46 2.66
C ALA A 565 24.69 -6.06 1.29
N VAL A 566 23.94 -6.98 0.67
CA VAL A 566 23.11 -6.72 -0.50
C VAL A 566 21.66 -7.04 -0.15
N VAL A 567 20.76 -6.09 -0.39
CA VAL A 567 19.32 -6.25 -0.16
C VAL A 567 18.59 -6.10 -1.48
N ILE A 568 17.87 -7.14 -1.91
CA ILE A 568 17.03 -7.09 -3.10
C ILE A 568 15.60 -6.73 -2.69
N VAL A 569 15.05 -5.69 -3.31
CA VAL A 569 13.73 -5.14 -3.01
C VAL A 569 12.87 -5.11 -4.27
N ARG A 570 11.62 -5.53 -4.12
CA ARG A 570 10.60 -5.62 -5.19
C ARG A 570 10.13 -4.24 -5.68
N PRO A 571 9.44 -4.19 -6.83
CA PRO A 571 8.75 -2.99 -7.30
C PRO A 571 7.70 -2.44 -6.31
N ASP A 572 7.15 -3.28 -5.43
CA ASP A 572 6.22 -2.90 -4.36
C ASP A 572 6.91 -2.58 -3.02
N GLN A 573 8.24 -2.43 -3.03
CA GLN A 573 9.12 -2.09 -1.90
C GLN A 573 9.23 -3.16 -0.80
N TYR A 574 8.82 -4.40 -1.05
CA TYR A 574 9.05 -5.53 -0.14
C TYR A 574 10.43 -6.14 -0.34
N VAL A 575 11.08 -6.52 0.76
CA VAL A 575 12.39 -7.17 0.74
C VAL A 575 12.23 -8.62 0.29
N SER A 576 12.97 -8.98 -0.76
CA SER A 576 12.98 -10.33 -1.31
C SER A 576 14.14 -11.16 -0.81
N VAL A 577 15.33 -10.56 -0.71
CA VAL A 577 16.57 -11.27 -0.36
C VAL A 577 17.47 -10.35 0.44
N VAL A 578 18.15 -10.91 1.45
CA VAL A 578 19.34 -10.31 2.06
C VAL A 578 20.50 -11.27 1.81
N THR A 579 21.58 -10.80 1.19
CA THR A 579 22.77 -11.61 0.90
C THR A 579 24.07 -10.80 1.07
N THR A 580 25.20 -11.39 0.72
CA THR A 580 26.55 -10.81 0.85
C THR A 580 27.02 -10.18 -0.46
N LEU A 581 28.03 -9.31 -0.40
CA LEU A 581 28.60 -8.68 -1.59
C LEU A 581 29.31 -9.65 -2.53
N ASP A 582 29.70 -10.84 -2.06
CA ASP A 582 30.42 -11.83 -2.88
C ASP A 582 29.48 -12.91 -3.46
N ASP A 583 28.18 -12.88 -3.15
CA ASP A 583 27.19 -13.85 -3.62
C ASP A 583 26.64 -13.52 -5.03
N PHE A 584 27.56 -13.40 -6.00
CA PHE A 584 27.20 -13.07 -7.38
C PHE A 584 26.24 -14.10 -8.00
N ASP A 585 26.52 -15.39 -7.76
CA ASP A 585 25.73 -16.50 -8.30
C ASP A 585 24.35 -16.57 -7.65
N GLY A 586 24.22 -16.33 -6.34
CA GLY A 586 22.94 -16.31 -5.66
C GLY A 586 22.03 -15.19 -6.17
N ILE A 587 22.59 -13.99 -6.37
CA ILE A 587 21.86 -12.85 -6.94
C ILE A 587 21.40 -13.18 -8.37
N ALA A 588 22.28 -13.71 -9.23
CA ALA A 588 21.93 -14.08 -10.59
C ALA A 588 20.87 -15.19 -10.64
N LYS A 589 20.99 -16.22 -9.79
CA LYS A 589 20.02 -17.33 -9.66
C LYS A 589 18.67 -16.86 -9.15
N PHE A 590 18.63 -15.86 -8.25
CA PHE A 590 17.38 -15.30 -7.76
C PHE A 590 16.56 -14.70 -8.90
N PHE A 591 17.16 -13.78 -9.68
CA PHE A 591 16.48 -13.17 -10.82
C PHE A 591 16.12 -14.17 -11.92
N ALA A 592 17.00 -15.15 -12.19
CA ALA A 592 16.72 -16.22 -13.14
C ALA A 592 15.51 -17.10 -12.76
N GLY A 593 15.09 -17.09 -11.49
CA GLY A 593 13.92 -17.83 -11.03
C GLY A 593 12.58 -17.30 -11.54
N PHE A 594 12.51 -16.03 -11.99
CA PHE A 594 11.25 -15.40 -12.39
C PHE A 594 11.36 -14.30 -13.46
N LEU A 595 12.56 -13.87 -13.86
CA LEU A 595 12.72 -12.96 -14.99
C LEU A 595 12.99 -13.73 -16.28
N ILE A 596 12.36 -13.28 -17.37
CA ILE A 596 12.56 -13.81 -18.71
C ILE A 596 13.67 -13.02 -19.40
N GLU A 597 14.67 -13.73 -19.93
CA GLU A 597 15.76 -13.09 -20.66
C GLU A 597 15.26 -12.31 -21.87
N GLN A 598 15.82 -11.11 -22.06
CA GLN A 598 15.44 -10.24 -23.16
C GLN A 598 16.43 -10.44 -24.31
N ALA A 599 15.91 -10.78 -25.49
CA ALA A 599 16.76 -10.97 -26.66
C ALA A 599 17.53 -9.67 -27.01
N PRO A 600 18.79 -9.76 -27.47
CA PRO A 600 19.47 -8.62 -28.07
C PRO A 600 18.65 -8.16 -29.27
N THR A 601 18.25 -6.88 -29.31
CA THR A 601 17.57 -6.34 -30.47
C THR A 601 18.50 -6.42 -31.68
N THR A 602 18.26 -7.35 -32.60
CA THR A 602 18.88 -7.35 -33.93
C THR A 602 18.34 -6.16 -34.69
N ASN A 603 19.16 -5.12 -34.89
CA ASN A 603 18.81 -3.98 -35.73
C ASN A 603 18.49 -4.46 -37.15
N MET A 604 17.21 -4.62 -37.49
CA MET A 604 16.76 -4.55 -38.87
C MET A 604 16.58 -3.08 -39.26
N SER A 605 17.48 -2.64 -40.12
CA SER A 605 17.43 -1.43 -40.97
C SER A 605 17.08 -0.10 -40.31
N ALA A 606 18.12 0.64 -39.90
CA ALA A 606 18.08 2.10 -39.95
C ALA A 606 18.17 2.56 -41.42
N SER A 607 17.02 2.58 -42.08
CA SER A 607 16.79 3.34 -43.31
C SER A 607 15.55 4.21 -43.09
N ALA A 608 15.71 5.52 -43.34
CA ALA A 608 14.75 6.63 -43.26
C ALA A 608 14.83 7.40 -41.92
N LYS A 609 15.67 8.43 -41.79
CA LYS A 609 15.68 9.80 -42.38
C LYS A 609 14.97 10.83 -41.47
N LEU A 610 15.82 11.74 -40.97
CA LEU A 610 15.66 13.16 -40.61
C LEU A 610 14.62 13.53 -39.55
#